data_AF-A0A2X0LJ23-F1
#
_entry.id   AF-A0A2X0LJ23-F1
#
_cell.length_a   1.000
_cell.length_b   1.000
_cell.length_c   1.000
_cell.angle_alpha   90.00
_cell.angle_beta   90.00
_cell.angle_gamma   90.00
#
_symmetry.space_group_name_H-M   'P 1'
#
loop_
_entity.id
_entity.type
_entity.pdbx_description
1 polymer ?
#
loop_
_entity_poly.entity_id
_entity_poly.type
_entity_poly.pdbx_seq_one_letter_code
_entity_poly.pdbx_strand_id
1 'polypeptide(L)'
;MLSASTVLVALLASAAHAAPEPQVTQAPGQQEVARALQARASGDGNTPLPLTSASPAPFSQILSCLYTYAYNQVPNQVNPYDYLRGPQTGTNICNSTTENADGMCQTALLNSIDSFCLWGSPGTTANETIGDIEAEVVAYCTRAGLGGRIMPAGTITGLQFMRTSAYIQFVGYLNQTGLGLQETDSGGELDPHGADLLGNPLGGLVYSSQFPGANTSGNAYGQVVQWNNFVGSGVFCFKLCFPNVTTPDYCQNKYDIIGCDYNMPSNVSVGEFISCEGDLQDEVGTYTGTNGKTTVWSQPEDLPATSTLPWTPRVPASSNCVTHASTALFPIASLGYQSNSASASAASSASSAASPSRSGSSSSGTGTSGATATSTSSAAASTTTRASGAGSIQATGVVGGLLSLIAAFIV
;
A
#
# COMPACT_ATOMS: atom_id res chain seq x y z
N MET A 1 -27.64 -53.90 -55.50
CA MET A 1 -27.53 -54.20 -54.07
C MET A 1 -26.22 -53.60 -53.57
N LEU A 2 -26.25 -52.37 -53.03
CA LEU A 2 -25.12 -51.74 -52.35
C LEU A 2 -25.58 -51.45 -50.92
N SER A 3 -24.90 -52.04 -49.93
CA SER A 3 -25.13 -51.81 -48.51
C SER A 3 -24.10 -50.80 -48.02
N ALA A 4 -24.57 -49.67 -47.50
CA ALA A 4 -23.72 -48.65 -46.88
C ALA A 4 -23.63 -48.94 -45.38
N SER A 5 -22.42 -49.23 -44.89
CA SER A 5 -22.12 -49.34 -43.47
C SER A 5 -21.76 -47.96 -42.90
N THR A 6 -22.62 -47.43 -42.04
CA THR A 6 -22.39 -46.20 -41.28
C THR A 6 -21.52 -46.52 -40.06
N VAL A 7 -20.30 -46.01 -40.00
CA VAL A 7 -19.45 -46.04 -38.80
C VAL A 7 -19.82 -44.86 -37.91
N LEU A 8 -20.38 -45.14 -36.73
CA LEU A 8 -20.68 -44.15 -35.70
C LEU A 8 -19.42 -43.95 -34.85
N VAL A 9 -18.70 -42.86 -35.04
CA VAL A 9 -17.60 -42.44 -34.15
C VAL A 9 -18.23 -41.69 -32.99
N ALA A 10 -18.23 -42.28 -31.80
CA ALA A 10 -18.62 -41.61 -30.57
C ALA A 10 -17.47 -40.68 -30.12
N LEU A 11 -17.68 -39.38 -30.26
CA LEU A 11 -16.85 -38.35 -29.61
C LEU A 11 -17.18 -38.35 -28.11
N LEU A 12 -16.33 -38.97 -27.31
CA LEU A 12 -16.30 -38.78 -25.86
C LEU A 12 -15.71 -37.39 -25.59
N ALA A 13 -16.58 -36.41 -25.36
CA ALA A 13 -16.18 -35.13 -24.78
C ALA A 13 -15.89 -35.36 -23.30
N SER A 14 -14.62 -35.53 -22.94
CA SER A 14 -14.16 -35.45 -21.57
C SER A 14 -14.27 -33.99 -21.11
N ALA A 15 -15.38 -33.63 -20.47
CA ALA A 15 -15.46 -32.40 -19.69
C ALA A 15 -14.57 -32.58 -18.45
N ALA A 16 -13.28 -32.25 -18.59
CA ALA A 16 -12.44 -31.98 -17.44
C ALA A 16 -13.05 -30.78 -16.73
N HIS A 17 -13.80 -31.04 -15.65
CA HIS A 17 -14.09 -30.01 -14.66
C HIS A 17 -12.74 -29.65 -14.06
N ALA A 18 -12.10 -28.60 -14.57
CA ALA A 18 -11.04 -27.93 -13.86
C ALA A 18 -11.64 -27.57 -12.49
N ALA A 19 -11.07 -28.08 -11.42
CA ALA A 19 -11.37 -27.54 -10.09
C ALA A 19 -11.14 -26.02 -10.17
N PRO A 20 -12.04 -25.19 -9.60
CA PRO A 20 -11.79 -23.76 -9.56
C PRO A 20 -10.40 -23.52 -8.96
N GLU A 21 -9.60 -22.65 -9.60
CA GLU A 21 -8.31 -22.26 -9.04
C GLU A 21 -8.57 -21.74 -7.61
N PRO A 22 -7.80 -22.20 -6.61
CA PRO A 22 -7.98 -21.74 -5.24
C PRO A 22 -7.87 -20.22 -5.20
N GLN A 23 -8.96 -19.55 -4.83
CA GLN A 23 -9.08 -18.10 -4.82
C GLN A 23 -8.66 -17.57 -3.46
N VAL A 24 -7.93 -16.46 -3.45
CA VAL A 24 -7.67 -15.74 -2.21
C VAL A 24 -8.97 -15.13 -1.70
N THR A 25 -9.19 -15.21 -0.39
CA THR A 25 -10.39 -14.67 0.27
C THR A 25 -10.02 -13.52 1.21
N GLN A 26 -11.03 -12.71 1.55
CA GLN A 26 -10.89 -11.61 2.50
C GLN A 26 -10.43 -12.08 3.89
N ALA A 27 -10.05 -11.12 4.74
CA ALA A 27 -9.68 -11.40 6.11
C ALA A 27 -10.74 -12.27 6.83
N PRO A 28 -10.35 -13.41 7.42
CA PRO A 28 -11.26 -14.34 8.07
C PRO A 28 -11.79 -13.72 9.37
N GLY A 29 -13.00 -14.10 9.75
CA GLY A 29 -13.60 -13.61 10.99
C GLY A 29 -12.82 -14.07 12.23
N GLN A 30 -12.87 -13.29 13.31
CA GLN A 30 -12.13 -13.56 14.57
C GLN A 30 -12.33 -14.98 15.14
N GLN A 31 -13.54 -15.55 15.02
CA GLN A 31 -13.82 -16.92 15.47
C GLN A 31 -13.14 -17.99 14.60
N GLU A 32 -13.04 -17.72 13.30
CA GLU A 32 -12.36 -18.60 12.35
C GLU A 32 -10.84 -18.53 12.55
N VAL A 33 -10.30 -17.33 12.74
CA VAL A 33 -8.93 -17.09 13.19
C VAL A 33 -8.63 -17.84 14.48
N ALA A 34 -9.45 -17.66 15.52
CA ALA A 34 -9.23 -18.30 16.81
C ALA A 34 -9.22 -19.83 16.68
N ARG A 35 -10.11 -20.39 15.86
CA ARG A 35 -10.15 -21.83 15.57
C ARG A 35 -8.90 -22.28 14.82
N ALA A 36 -8.46 -21.53 13.81
CA ALA A 36 -7.26 -21.81 13.03
C ALA A 36 -5.99 -21.79 13.91
N LEU A 37 -5.85 -20.76 14.76
CA LEU A 37 -4.76 -20.65 15.72
C LEU A 37 -4.78 -21.79 16.73
N GLN A 38 -5.97 -22.17 17.22
CA GLN A 38 -6.12 -23.31 18.12
C GLN A 38 -5.78 -24.65 17.45
N ALA A 39 -6.14 -24.83 16.17
CA ALA A 39 -5.81 -26.01 15.38
C ALA A 39 -4.28 -26.15 15.17
N ARG A 40 -3.61 -25.06 14.75
CA ARG A 40 -2.14 -24.97 14.70
C ARG A 40 -1.54 -25.29 16.06
N ALA A 41 -2.14 -24.75 17.12
CA ALA A 41 -1.66 -24.98 18.46
C ALA A 41 -1.82 -26.44 18.93
N SER A 42 -2.84 -27.14 18.45
CA SER A 42 -3.01 -28.56 18.76
C SER A 42 -2.09 -29.49 17.96
N GLY A 43 -1.30 -28.96 17.02
CA GLY A 43 -0.42 -29.76 16.18
C GLY A 43 -1.18 -30.68 15.24
N ASP A 44 -2.38 -30.30 14.80
CA ASP A 44 -3.07 -31.06 13.78
C ASP A 44 -2.19 -31.08 12.52
N GLY A 45 -1.89 -32.26 11.99
CA GLY A 45 -1.04 -32.42 10.81
C GLY A 45 -1.71 -31.96 9.51
N ASN A 46 -2.89 -31.35 9.60
CA ASN A 46 -3.73 -30.96 8.48
C ASN A 46 -3.72 -29.46 8.22
N THR A 47 -3.19 -28.66 9.16
CA THR A 47 -3.01 -27.21 9.00
C THR A 47 -1.62 -26.95 8.45
N PRO A 48 -1.47 -26.49 7.19
CA PRO A 48 -0.17 -26.22 6.62
C PRO A 48 0.51 -25.12 7.43
N LEU A 49 1.70 -25.43 7.96
CA LEU A 49 2.55 -24.40 8.54
C LEU A 49 3.26 -23.67 7.39
N PRO A 50 3.38 -22.35 7.48
CA PRO A 50 4.21 -21.61 6.55
C PRO A 50 5.62 -22.19 6.43
N LEU A 51 6.20 -22.12 5.23
CA LEU A 51 7.58 -22.52 5.04
C LEU A 51 8.46 -21.59 5.89
N THR A 52 9.26 -22.15 6.81
CA THR A 52 10.31 -21.43 7.53
C THR A 52 11.66 -22.03 7.15
N SER A 53 12.71 -21.20 7.06
CA SER A 53 14.05 -21.65 6.68
C SER A 53 14.85 -22.26 7.85
N ALA A 54 14.23 -22.55 9.00
CA ALA A 54 14.93 -23.08 10.17
C ALA A 54 14.09 -24.10 10.96
N SER A 55 14.77 -25.21 11.29
CA SER A 55 14.51 -26.26 12.31
C SER A 55 13.38 -25.97 13.33
N PRO A 56 12.64 -26.99 13.82
CA PRO A 56 11.47 -26.78 14.67
C PRO A 56 11.82 -25.98 15.92
N ALA A 57 11.43 -24.71 15.91
CA ALA A 57 11.44 -23.87 17.09
C ALA A 57 10.42 -24.43 18.10
N PRO A 58 10.71 -24.42 19.41
CA PRO A 58 9.74 -24.80 20.41
C PRO A 58 8.50 -23.92 20.30
N PHE A 59 7.36 -24.56 20.49
CA PHE A 59 5.99 -24.07 20.30
C PHE A 59 5.68 -22.67 20.90
N SER A 60 6.47 -22.21 21.87
CA SER A 60 6.46 -20.83 22.39
C SER A 60 6.84 -19.74 21.37
N GLN A 61 7.35 -20.10 20.18
CA GLN A 61 7.68 -19.19 19.07
C GLN A 61 6.69 -19.26 17.90
N ILE A 62 5.66 -20.11 17.98
CA ILE A 62 4.64 -20.28 16.91
C ILE A 62 3.65 -19.10 16.83
N LEU A 63 3.63 -18.23 17.85
CA LEU A 63 2.84 -16.99 17.88
C LEU A 63 3.36 -15.89 16.94
N SER A 64 4.46 -16.14 16.25
CA SER A 64 5.03 -15.23 15.26
C SER A 64 5.54 -16.07 14.09
N CYS A 65 4.75 -16.26 13.03
CA CYS A 65 5.25 -16.80 11.76
C CYS A 65 6.16 -15.75 11.10
N LEU A 66 7.29 -15.48 11.73
CA LEU A 66 8.34 -14.63 11.21
C LEU A 66 9.09 -15.43 10.15
N TYR A 67 8.59 -15.35 8.92
CA TYR A 67 9.30 -15.77 7.74
C TYR A 67 10.67 -15.11 7.74
N THR A 68 11.73 -15.89 7.84
CA THR A 68 13.09 -15.34 7.75
C THR A 68 13.80 -15.95 6.56
N TYR A 69 14.27 -15.13 5.64
CA TYR A 69 14.93 -15.52 4.40
C TYR A 69 16.06 -14.52 4.10
N ALA A 70 17.21 -15.05 3.67
CA ALA A 70 18.18 -14.19 3.00
C ALA A 70 17.58 -13.76 1.65
N TYR A 71 17.88 -12.54 1.20
CA TYR A 71 17.27 -11.99 -0.03
C TYR A 71 17.54 -12.87 -1.26
N ASN A 72 18.72 -13.48 -1.36
CA ASN A 72 19.07 -14.39 -2.44
C ASN A 72 18.56 -15.84 -2.27
N GLN A 73 17.81 -16.11 -1.21
CA GLN A 73 17.27 -17.43 -0.86
C GLN A 73 15.74 -17.41 -0.68
N VAL A 74 15.08 -16.33 -1.10
CA VAL A 74 13.62 -16.24 -1.05
C VAL A 74 12.98 -17.35 -1.90
N PRO A 75 12.01 -18.11 -1.37
CA PRO A 75 11.27 -19.09 -2.16
C PRO A 75 10.34 -18.36 -3.13
N ASN A 76 9.83 -19.06 -4.15
CA ASN A 76 8.83 -18.46 -5.05
C ASN A 76 7.58 -18.01 -4.29
N GLN A 77 7.08 -18.86 -3.40
CA GLN A 77 5.98 -18.54 -2.51
C GLN A 77 6.35 -19.02 -1.11
N VAL A 78 6.04 -18.18 -0.14
CA VAL A 78 6.24 -18.43 1.28
C VAL A 78 5.03 -19.17 1.85
N ASN A 79 3.82 -18.84 1.37
CA ASN A 79 2.58 -19.50 1.73
C ASN A 79 1.86 -20.07 0.50
N PRO A 80 2.31 -21.19 -0.09
CA PRO A 80 1.70 -21.78 -1.30
C PRO A 80 0.42 -22.59 -1.02
N TYR A 81 -0.11 -22.57 0.20
CA TYR A 81 -1.13 -23.50 0.65
C TYR A 81 -2.54 -22.90 0.56
N ASP A 82 -3.48 -23.69 0.07
CA ASP A 82 -4.91 -23.33 0.08
C ASP A 82 -5.48 -23.51 1.49
N TYR A 83 -5.31 -22.48 2.32
CA TYR A 83 -5.75 -22.49 3.72
C TYR A 83 -6.27 -21.12 4.15
N LEU A 84 -7.46 -21.11 4.77
CA LEU A 84 -8.13 -19.94 5.35
C LEU A 84 -8.41 -18.82 4.33
N ARG A 85 -7.38 -18.03 4.02
CA ARG A 85 -7.38 -16.99 2.99
C ARG A 85 -6.94 -17.46 1.61
N GLY A 86 -6.66 -18.76 1.43
CA GLY A 86 -6.14 -19.32 0.19
C GLY A 86 -4.61 -19.19 0.07
N PRO A 87 -4.03 -19.62 -1.07
CA PRO A 87 -2.60 -19.56 -1.30
C PRO A 87 -2.15 -18.13 -1.60
N GLN A 88 -0.88 -17.84 -1.35
CA GLN A 88 -0.22 -16.63 -1.83
C GLN A 88 -0.43 -16.45 -3.34
N THR A 89 -0.96 -15.29 -3.77
CA THR A 89 -1.30 -15.03 -5.18
C THR A 89 -0.08 -14.82 -6.07
N GLY A 90 0.93 -14.10 -5.57
CA GLY A 90 2.08 -13.65 -6.34
C GLY A 90 3.34 -14.49 -6.12
N THR A 91 4.49 -13.87 -6.43
CA THR A 91 5.83 -14.46 -6.29
C THR A 91 6.75 -13.54 -5.50
N ASN A 92 7.68 -14.13 -4.75
CA ASN A 92 8.80 -13.44 -4.13
C ASN A 92 10.08 -13.45 -4.98
N ILE A 93 10.07 -14.06 -6.18
CA ILE A 93 11.17 -13.94 -7.15
C ILE A 93 11.01 -12.65 -7.95
N CYS A 94 11.23 -11.51 -7.30
CA CYS A 94 11.04 -10.19 -7.89
C CYS A 94 12.27 -9.73 -8.67
N ASN A 95 12.17 -9.67 -10.00
CA ASN A 95 13.25 -9.24 -10.90
C ASN A 95 12.67 -8.63 -12.19
N SER A 96 13.46 -8.52 -13.26
CA SER A 96 13.01 -8.00 -14.55
C SER A 96 11.78 -8.71 -15.15
N THR A 97 11.49 -9.97 -14.78
CA THR A 97 10.29 -10.69 -15.25
C THR A 97 9.00 -10.26 -14.55
N THR A 98 9.11 -9.69 -13.35
CA THR A 98 7.98 -9.13 -12.58
C THR A 98 7.92 -7.61 -12.66
N GLU A 99 8.97 -6.96 -13.18
CA GLU A 99 9.01 -5.51 -13.38
C GLU A 99 8.32 -5.10 -14.68
N ASN A 100 7.00 -5.24 -14.71
CA ASN A 100 6.13 -4.83 -15.81
C ASN A 100 4.73 -4.48 -15.28
N ALA A 101 3.83 -4.01 -16.16
CA ALA A 101 2.49 -3.57 -15.77
C ALA A 101 1.62 -4.66 -15.11
N ASP A 102 1.88 -5.93 -15.43
CA ASP A 102 1.14 -7.10 -14.94
C ASP A 102 1.93 -7.87 -13.86
N GLY A 103 3.00 -7.27 -13.33
CA GLY A 103 3.89 -7.89 -12.37
C GLY A 103 3.20 -8.34 -11.08
N MET A 104 3.47 -9.55 -10.62
CA MET A 104 2.91 -10.13 -9.39
C MET A 104 3.93 -10.27 -8.27
N CYS A 105 4.83 -9.29 -8.14
CA CYS A 105 5.85 -9.27 -7.09
C CYS A 105 5.22 -9.04 -5.71
N GLN A 106 5.47 -9.93 -4.75
CA GLN A 106 5.04 -9.81 -3.35
C GLN A 106 6.22 -9.62 -2.38
N THR A 107 7.29 -9.01 -2.88
CA THR A 107 8.41 -8.54 -2.06
C THR A 107 8.59 -7.02 -2.23
N ALA A 108 8.53 -6.26 -1.14
CA ALA A 108 8.75 -4.81 -1.16
C ALA A 108 10.18 -4.47 -0.73
N LEU A 109 10.86 -3.64 -1.54
CA LEU A 109 12.15 -3.06 -1.20
C LEU A 109 11.97 -1.62 -0.75
N LEU A 110 12.47 -1.23 0.42
CA LEU A 110 12.36 0.13 0.97
C LEU A 110 13.73 0.66 1.42
N ASN A 111 14.45 1.34 0.54
CA ASN A 111 15.89 1.63 0.71
C ASN A 111 16.20 3.11 1.00
N SER A 112 15.50 4.02 0.34
CA SER A 112 15.74 5.47 0.41
C SER A 112 14.54 6.23 -0.15
N ILE A 113 14.55 7.55 0.01
CA ILE A 113 13.47 8.44 -0.42
C ILE A 113 13.12 8.34 -1.92
N ASP A 114 14.06 7.92 -2.78
CA ASP A 114 13.88 7.71 -4.22
C ASP A 114 13.73 6.23 -4.61
N SER A 115 13.90 5.30 -3.67
CA SER A 115 14.01 3.86 -3.93
C SER A 115 13.20 3.07 -2.92
N PHE A 116 11.88 3.02 -3.11
CA PHE A 116 11.00 2.21 -2.28
C PHE A 116 9.82 1.66 -3.08
N CYS A 117 9.15 0.67 -2.49
CA CYS A 117 7.88 0.16 -2.98
C CYS A 117 6.80 0.29 -1.91
N LEU A 118 5.55 0.43 -2.37
CA LEU A 118 4.33 0.35 -1.58
C LEU A 118 3.50 -0.85 -2.05
N TRP A 119 2.64 -1.35 -1.18
CA TRP A 119 1.66 -2.36 -1.56
C TRP A 119 0.48 -1.73 -2.28
N GLY A 120 -0.02 -2.40 -3.31
CA GLY A 120 -1.15 -1.94 -4.10
C GLY A 120 -1.88 -3.11 -4.76
N SER A 121 -2.88 -2.77 -5.58
CA SER A 121 -3.79 -3.73 -6.20
C SER A 121 -3.08 -4.71 -7.14
N PRO A 122 -3.40 -6.02 -7.06
CA PRO A 122 -2.98 -6.99 -8.08
C PRO A 122 -3.74 -6.77 -9.40
N GLY A 123 -4.95 -6.22 -9.36
CA GLY A 123 -5.65 -5.70 -10.52
C GLY A 123 -4.86 -4.61 -11.24
N THR A 124 -5.13 -4.44 -12.53
CA THR A 124 -4.56 -3.35 -13.35
C THR A 124 -5.54 -2.20 -13.55
N THR A 125 -6.76 -2.34 -13.01
CA THR A 125 -7.80 -1.31 -12.98
C THR A 125 -7.95 -0.77 -11.58
N ALA A 126 -8.14 0.55 -11.45
CA ALA A 126 -8.26 1.23 -10.17
C ALA A 126 -9.67 1.06 -9.54
N ASN A 127 -10.06 -0.17 -9.25
CA ASN A 127 -11.41 -0.53 -8.81
C ASN A 127 -11.45 -1.42 -7.56
N GLU A 128 -10.31 -1.70 -6.93
CA GLU A 128 -10.21 -2.47 -5.69
C GLU A 128 -9.92 -1.54 -4.50
N THR A 129 -10.42 -1.89 -3.31
CA THR A 129 -10.06 -1.20 -2.06
C THR A 129 -9.04 -2.03 -1.33
N ILE A 130 -8.03 -1.41 -0.71
CA ILE A 130 -6.93 -2.11 -0.05
C ILE A 130 -7.45 -3.12 0.98
N GLY A 131 -8.48 -2.76 1.74
CA GLY A 131 -9.11 -3.62 2.75
C GLY A 131 -9.73 -4.90 2.18
N ASP A 132 -10.18 -4.89 0.93
CA ASP A 132 -10.73 -6.09 0.27
C ASP A 132 -9.64 -7.03 -0.25
N ILE A 133 -8.45 -6.49 -0.57
CA ILE A 133 -7.37 -7.20 -1.28
C ILE A 133 -6.10 -7.39 -0.45
N GLU A 134 -6.11 -7.09 0.85
CA GLU A 134 -4.91 -7.04 1.70
C GLU A 134 -4.05 -8.32 1.61
N ALA A 135 -4.68 -9.48 1.37
CA ALA A 135 -4.01 -10.76 1.22
C ALA A 135 -3.19 -10.91 -0.07
N GLU A 136 -3.58 -10.23 -1.14
CA GLU A 136 -3.07 -10.45 -2.50
C GLU A 136 -2.38 -9.23 -3.12
N VAL A 137 -2.22 -8.13 -2.37
CA VAL A 137 -1.49 -6.94 -2.82
C VAL A 137 -0.09 -7.27 -3.34
N VAL A 138 0.35 -6.46 -4.31
CA VAL A 138 1.66 -6.58 -4.98
C VAL A 138 2.44 -5.28 -4.86
N ALA A 139 3.76 -5.35 -5.06
CA ALA A 139 4.65 -4.21 -4.93
C ALA A 139 4.55 -3.26 -6.13
N TYR A 140 4.32 -1.98 -5.85
CA TYR A 140 4.46 -0.84 -6.75
C TYR A 140 5.64 0.00 -6.29
N CYS A 141 6.56 0.36 -7.19
CA CYS A 141 7.88 0.85 -6.87
C CYS A 141 8.15 2.20 -7.55
N THR A 142 8.93 3.05 -6.89
CA THR A 142 9.24 4.41 -7.37
C THR A 142 10.13 4.45 -8.62
N ARG A 143 10.82 3.35 -8.92
CA ARG A 143 11.73 3.23 -10.06
C ARG A 143 11.93 1.78 -10.48
N ALA A 144 12.43 1.63 -11.70
CA ALA A 144 12.98 0.37 -12.22
C ALA A 144 14.15 -0.15 -11.37
N GLY A 145 14.39 -1.46 -11.44
CA GLY A 145 15.40 -2.18 -10.67
C GLY A 145 14.94 -2.63 -9.28
N LEU A 146 13.65 -2.50 -8.95
CA LEU A 146 13.08 -2.94 -7.67
C LEU A 146 12.18 -4.18 -7.80
N GLY A 147 11.93 -4.65 -9.02
CA GLY A 147 11.26 -5.92 -9.30
C GLY A 147 9.74 -5.89 -9.22
N GLY A 148 9.14 -4.84 -8.65
CA GLY A 148 7.69 -4.61 -8.66
C GLY A 148 7.20 -3.81 -9.87
N ARG A 149 5.90 -3.53 -9.90
CA ARG A 149 5.29 -2.61 -10.87
C ARG A 149 5.89 -1.21 -10.68
N ILE A 150 6.01 -0.40 -11.72
CA ILE A 150 6.50 0.97 -11.56
C ILE A 150 5.29 1.89 -11.33
N MET A 151 5.38 2.70 -10.27
CA MET A 151 4.39 3.73 -9.99
C MET A 151 4.36 4.76 -11.12
N PRO A 152 3.18 5.09 -11.68
CA PRO A 152 3.05 6.17 -12.64
C PRO A 152 3.58 7.51 -12.09
N ALA A 153 4.02 8.39 -13.00
CA ALA A 153 4.42 9.74 -12.63
C ALA A 153 3.26 10.47 -11.93
N GLY A 154 3.55 11.15 -10.81
CA GLY A 154 2.54 11.84 -10.02
C GLY A 154 1.81 10.98 -8.99
N THR A 155 2.14 9.68 -8.87
CA THR A 155 1.62 8.85 -7.78
C THR A 155 2.00 9.42 -6.42
N ILE A 156 3.28 9.71 -6.17
CA ILE A 156 3.72 10.32 -4.90
C ILE A 156 3.66 11.85 -5.03
N THR A 157 2.89 12.49 -4.16
CA THR A 157 2.65 13.94 -4.18
C THR A 157 3.29 14.68 -3.02
N GLY A 158 3.72 13.98 -1.98
CA GLY A 158 4.57 14.48 -0.90
C GLY A 158 5.17 13.31 -0.12
N LEU A 159 6.37 13.47 0.44
CA LEU A 159 7.13 12.38 1.06
C LEU A 159 8.13 12.88 2.09
N GLN A 160 8.06 12.34 3.30
CA GLN A 160 9.13 12.34 4.27
C GLN A 160 9.73 10.95 4.40
N PHE A 161 11.04 10.85 4.19
CA PHE A 161 11.84 9.72 4.64
C PHE A 161 12.54 10.10 5.94
N MET A 162 12.38 9.30 6.98
CA MET A 162 12.99 9.53 8.29
C MET A 162 13.79 8.30 8.72
N ARG A 163 15.05 8.52 9.10
CA ARG A 163 15.88 7.51 9.74
C ARG A 163 16.01 7.82 11.23
N THR A 164 15.91 6.80 12.07
CA THR A 164 16.13 6.93 13.52
C THR A 164 17.13 5.86 13.98
N SER A 165 17.42 5.83 15.29
CA SER A 165 18.25 4.78 15.87
C SER A 165 17.57 3.41 15.95
N ALA A 166 16.25 3.32 15.75
CA ALA A 166 15.48 2.07 15.92
C ALA A 166 14.66 1.66 14.69
N TYR A 167 14.37 2.57 13.76
CA TYR A 167 13.56 2.29 12.58
C TYR A 167 13.86 3.28 11.46
N ILE A 168 13.42 2.92 10.25
CA ILE A 168 13.20 3.91 9.17
C ILE A 168 11.69 4.02 8.91
N GLN A 169 11.27 5.18 8.45
CA GLN A 169 9.87 5.48 8.19
C GLN A 169 9.72 6.30 6.91
N PHE A 170 8.69 5.98 6.15
CA PHE A 170 8.22 6.72 4.99
C PHE A 170 6.83 7.22 5.35
N VAL A 171 6.55 8.51 5.19
CA VAL A 171 5.19 9.07 5.36
C VAL A 171 4.96 10.03 4.22
N GLY A 172 3.78 9.99 3.62
CA GLY A 172 3.53 10.86 2.48
C GLY A 172 2.10 10.89 2.01
N TYR A 173 1.92 11.65 0.94
CA TYR A 173 0.68 11.77 0.21
C TYR A 173 0.83 11.14 -1.16
N LEU A 174 -0.25 10.55 -1.64
CA LEU A 174 -0.27 9.90 -2.93
C LEU A 174 -1.61 10.08 -3.65
N ASN A 175 -1.56 10.00 -4.98
CA ASN A 175 -2.71 9.60 -5.78
C ASN A 175 -2.77 8.07 -5.80
N GLN A 176 -3.65 7.50 -4.97
CA GLN A 176 -3.74 6.05 -4.75
C GLN A 176 -4.19 5.24 -5.98
N THR A 177 -4.79 5.89 -6.99
CA THR A 177 -5.08 5.23 -8.27
C THR A 177 -3.80 4.78 -8.99
N GLY A 178 -2.66 5.43 -8.69
CA GLY A 178 -1.33 5.01 -9.15
C GLY A 178 -0.84 3.68 -8.55
N LEU A 179 -1.54 3.15 -7.54
CA LEU A 179 -1.34 1.82 -6.96
C LEU A 179 -2.47 0.85 -7.36
N GLY A 180 -3.33 1.22 -8.31
CA GLY A 180 -4.50 0.43 -8.71
C GLY A 180 -5.62 0.42 -7.67
N LEU A 181 -5.60 1.31 -6.68
CA LEU A 181 -6.68 1.43 -5.69
C LEU A 181 -7.78 2.37 -6.19
N GLN A 182 -9.02 2.14 -5.74
CA GLN A 182 -10.12 3.09 -5.97
C GLN A 182 -9.74 4.49 -5.48
N GLU A 183 -10.15 5.54 -6.18
CA GLU A 183 -9.91 6.92 -5.73
C GLU A 183 -10.53 7.22 -4.36
N THR A 184 -11.63 6.55 -4.02
CA THR A 184 -12.37 6.71 -2.77
C THR A 184 -12.01 5.69 -1.69
N ASP A 185 -11.02 4.84 -1.90
CA ASP A 185 -10.61 3.86 -0.91
C ASP A 185 -10.12 4.57 0.37
N SER A 186 -10.71 4.20 1.51
CA SER A 186 -10.47 4.78 2.83
C SER A 186 -9.15 4.33 3.46
N GLY A 187 -8.51 3.32 2.89
CA GLY A 187 -7.26 2.74 3.33
C GLY A 187 -7.43 1.56 4.28
N GLY A 188 -6.29 0.98 4.65
CA GLY A 188 -6.16 -0.21 5.47
C GLY A 188 -4.74 -0.35 6.00
N GLU A 189 -4.55 -1.35 6.86
CA GLU A 189 -3.28 -1.68 7.49
C GLU A 189 -2.75 -2.99 6.90
N LEU A 190 -1.46 -3.03 6.61
CA LEU A 190 -0.73 -4.17 6.11
C LEU A 190 0.46 -4.42 7.02
N ASP A 191 0.69 -5.68 7.38
CA ASP A 191 1.73 -6.07 8.33
C ASP A 191 2.19 -7.54 8.10
N PRO A 192 3.31 -7.97 8.71
CA PRO A 192 3.89 -9.31 8.49
C PRO A 192 3.11 -10.46 9.15
N HIS A 193 2.11 -10.16 9.98
CA HIS A 193 1.29 -11.08 10.74
C HIS A 193 -0.14 -11.12 10.20
N GLY A 194 -0.81 -9.97 10.04
CA GLY A 194 -2.23 -9.90 9.76
C GLY A 194 -3.08 -10.66 10.81
N ALA A 195 -4.39 -10.77 10.55
CA ALA A 195 -5.32 -11.36 11.51
C ALA A 195 -5.03 -12.84 11.85
N ASP A 196 -4.50 -13.61 10.91
CA ASP A 196 -4.27 -15.05 11.02
C ASP A 196 -2.78 -15.44 11.20
N LEU A 197 -1.92 -14.45 11.46
CA LEU A 197 -0.47 -14.61 11.59
C LEU A 197 0.23 -15.10 10.30
N LEU A 198 -0.34 -14.93 9.11
CA LEU A 198 0.27 -15.28 7.81
C LEU A 198 0.73 -14.08 6.96
N GLY A 199 0.48 -12.87 7.45
CA GLY A 199 0.78 -11.59 6.82
C GLY A 199 -0.32 -11.12 5.87
N ASN A 200 -0.42 -9.82 5.67
CA ASN A 200 -1.27 -9.19 4.67
C ASN A 200 -0.41 -8.13 3.96
N PRO A 201 0.22 -8.45 2.81
CA PRO A 201 0.01 -9.63 1.94
C PRO A 201 0.43 -10.97 2.51
N LEU A 202 -0.31 -12.01 2.12
CA LEU A 202 0.01 -13.40 2.45
C LEU A 202 1.38 -13.77 1.90
N GLY A 203 2.29 -14.18 2.77
CA GLY A 203 3.66 -14.53 2.37
C GLY A 203 4.47 -13.36 1.79
N GLY A 204 4.00 -12.13 2.02
CA GLY A 204 4.68 -10.90 1.65
C GLY A 204 5.99 -10.73 2.41
N LEU A 205 7.04 -10.28 1.71
CA LEU A 205 8.35 -10.04 2.31
C LEU A 205 8.76 -8.58 2.16
N VAL A 206 9.43 -8.04 3.18
CA VAL A 206 9.97 -6.67 3.16
C VAL A 206 11.47 -6.70 3.38
N TYR A 207 12.21 -5.93 2.58
CA TYR A 207 13.66 -5.81 2.68
C TYR A 207 14.12 -4.36 2.58
N SER A 208 15.30 -4.08 3.13
CA SER A 208 15.92 -2.78 3.02
C SER A 208 17.44 -2.86 3.02
N SER A 209 18.10 -2.00 2.25
CA SER A 209 19.56 -1.81 2.27
C SER A 209 20.02 -1.03 3.51
N GLN A 210 19.08 -0.41 4.22
CA GLN A 210 19.30 0.36 5.45
C GLN A 210 19.24 -0.50 6.71
N PHE A 211 18.82 -1.76 6.55
CA PHE A 211 18.54 -2.66 7.66
C PHE A 211 19.81 -3.34 8.19
N PRO A 212 19.93 -3.56 9.50
CA PRO A 212 20.99 -4.41 10.04
C PRO A 212 21.01 -5.80 9.38
N GLY A 213 22.16 -6.23 8.87
CA GLY A 213 22.30 -7.48 8.11
C GLY A 213 22.29 -7.32 6.58
N ALA A 214 21.93 -6.14 6.07
CA ALA A 214 22.18 -5.75 4.68
C ALA A 214 23.68 -5.63 4.38
N ASN A 215 24.04 -5.66 3.09
CA ASN A 215 25.41 -5.52 2.58
C ASN A 215 26.40 -6.56 3.17
N THR A 216 25.91 -7.75 3.48
CA THR A 216 26.75 -8.90 3.83
C THR A 216 27.12 -9.68 2.57
N SER A 217 28.17 -10.51 2.61
CA SER A 217 28.62 -11.29 1.45
C SER A 217 27.47 -12.12 0.85
N GLY A 218 26.94 -11.68 -0.30
CA GLY A 218 25.84 -12.34 -1.01
C GLY A 218 24.44 -11.76 -0.76
N ASN A 219 24.27 -10.76 0.12
CA ASN A 219 22.98 -10.13 0.42
C ASN A 219 23.06 -8.60 0.40
N ALA A 220 22.52 -7.98 -0.65
CA ALA A 220 22.43 -6.52 -0.75
C ALA A 220 21.43 -5.91 0.25
N TYR A 221 20.45 -6.70 0.71
CA TYR A 221 19.36 -6.24 1.57
C TYR A 221 19.22 -7.14 2.80
N GLY A 222 18.85 -6.52 3.92
CA GLY A 222 18.43 -7.22 5.14
C GLY A 222 16.91 -7.33 5.16
N GLN A 223 16.39 -8.47 5.59
CA GLN A 223 14.94 -8.66 5.71
C GLN A 223 14.41 -7.93 6.93
N VAL A 224 13.32 -7.19 6.74
CA VAL A 224 12.55 -6.56 7.81
C VAL A 224 11.37 -7.46 8.14
N VAL A 225 11.40 -8.03 9.34
CA VAL A 225 10.37 -8.97 9.81
C VAL A 225 9.34 -8.32 10.73
N GLN A 226 9.59 -7.08 11.17
CA GLN A 226 8.64 -6.25 11.92
C GLN A 226 8.49 -4.92 11.19
N TRP A 227 7.32 -4.74 10.60
CA TRP A 227 6.97 -3.57 9.82
C TRP A 227 5.46 -3.33 9.85
N ASN A 228 5.06 -2.12 9.51
CA ASN A 228 3.66 -1.74 9.36
C ASN A 228 3.55 -0.84 8.14
N ASN A 229 2.45 -0.95 7.41
CA ASN A 229 2.11 -0.07 6.32
C ASN A 229 0.64 0.31 6.39
N PHE A 230 0.36 1.61 6.29
CA PHE A 230 -0.98 2.10 6.00
C PHE A 230 -0.96 2.76 4.63
N VAL A 231 -1.99 2.53 3.83
CA VAL A 231 -2.14 3.12 2.50
C VAL A 231 -3.61 3.31 2.17
N GLY A 232 -3.96 4.43 1.51
CA GLY A 232 -5.33 4.83 1.15
C GLY A 232 -5.71 6.18 1.76
N SER A 233 -6.93 6.67 1.53
CA SER A 233 -7.34 8.04 1.91
C SER A 233 -6.39 9.15 1.42
N GLY A 234 -5.68 8.94 0.31
CA GLY A 234 -4.68 9.86 -0.24
C GLY A 234 -3.38 9.96 0.57
N VAL A 235 -3.17 9.09 1.55
CA VAL A 235 -1.97 9.04 2.40
C VAL A 235 -1.34 7.66 2.42
N PHE A 236 -0.04 7.62 2.73
CA PHE A 236 0.61 6.37 3.09
C PHE A 236 1.64 6.60 4.20
N CYS A 237 1.92 5.54 4.94
CA CYS A 237 3.07 5.48 5.81
C CYS A 237 3.57 4.04 5.92
N PHE A 238 4.89 3.87 6.00
CA PHE A 238 5.53 2.57 6.07
C PHE A 238 6.70 2.67 7.06
N LYS A 239 6.67 1.88 8.13
CA LYS A 239 7.74 1.81 9.12
C LYS A 239 8.41 0.44 9.11
N LEU A 240 9.74 0.44 9.12
CA LEU A 240 10.58 -0.75 9.17
C LEU A 240 11.40 -0.72 10.46
N CYS A 241 11.11 -1.60 11.42
CA CYS A 241 11.81 -1.61 12.71
C CYS A 241 13.03 -2.51 12.71
N PHE A 242 14.14 -1.95 13.19
CA PHE A 242 15.39 -2.68 13.32
C PHE A 242 15.28 -3.74 14.42
N PRO A 243 15.86 -4.93 14.21
CA PRO A 243 15.62 -6.08 15.07
C PRO A 243 16.37 -5.96 16.41
N ASN A 244 17.28 -5.00 16.53
CA ASN A 244 18.09 -4.75 17.72
C ASN A 244 17.39 -3.85 18.75
N VAL A 245 16.20 -3.33 18.46
CA VAL A 245 15.41 -2.52 19.39
C VAL A 245 14.02 -3.14 19.54
N THR A 246 13.81 -3.83 20.65
CA THR A 246 12.54 -4.50 20.97
C THR A 246 11.83 -3.88 22.17
N THR A 247 12.42 -2.87 22.80
CA THR A 247 11.82 -2.18 23.96
C THR A 247 12.26 -0.72 24.00
N PRO A 248 11.33 0.24 23.88
CA PRO A 248 9.92 0.07 23.52
C PRO A 248 9.74 -0.59 22.14
N ASP A 249 8.59 -1.22 21.92
CA ASP A 249 8.27 -1.82 20.63
C ASP A 249 7.60 -0.79 19.70
N TYR A 250 8.37 -0.30 18.73
CA TYR A 250 7.97 0.79 17.84
C TYR A 250 7.17 0.33 16.61
N CYS A 251 7.07 -0.98 16.36
CA CYS A 251 6.33 -1.59 15.24
C CYS A 251 5.15 -2.44 15.71
N GLN A 252 4.51 -2.04 16.81
CA GLN A 252 3.24 -2.65 17.18
C GLN A 252 2.17 -2.35 16.12
N ASN A 253 1.59 -3.42 15.57
CA ASN A 253 0.48 -3.49 14.62
C ASN A 253 -0.85 -3.74 15.33
N LYS A 254 -1.11 -2.99 16.42
CA LYS A 254 -2.30 -3.21 17.26
C LYS A 254 -3.45 -2.26 16.99
N TYR A 255 -3.21 -1.13 16.30
CA TYR A 255 -4.18 -0.04 16.14
C TYR A 255 -4.37 0.34 14.68
N ASP A 256 -5.09 -0.51 13.99
CA ASP A 256 -5.20 -0.49 12.53
C ASP A 256 -6.20 0.59 12.07
N ILE A 257 -7.18 0.93 12.92
CA ILE A 257 -8.27 1.86 12.54
C ILE A 257 -7.84 3.34 12.54
N ILE A 258 -6.75 3.70 13.22
CA ILE A 258 -6.39 5.11 13.47
C ILE A 258 -5.32 5.66 12.52
N GLY A 259 -4.82 4.84 11.59
CA GLY A 259 -4.04 5.26 10.45
C GLY A 259 -2.68 5.91 10.76
N CYS A 260 -2.13 6.61 9.75
CA CYS A 260 -0.79 7.17 9.80
C CYS A 260 -0.57 8.23 10.88
N ASP A 261 -1.55 9.10 11.10
CA ASP A 261 -1.43 10.20 12.07
C ASP A 261 -1.10 9.70 13.48
N TYR A 262 -1.55 8.48 13.83
CA TYR A 262 -1.35 7.87 15.14
C TYR A 262 -0.27 6.81 15.18
N ASN A 263 -0.06 6.06 14.10
CA ASN A 263 0.95 5.00 14.08
C ASN A 263 2.34 5.52 13.67
N MET A 264 2.39 6.56 12.83
CA MET A 264 3.60 7.08 12.16
C MET A 264 3.53 8.61 11.99
N PRO A 265 3.40 9.38 13.09
CA PRO A 265 3.16 10.82 13.03
C PRO A 265 4.27 11.57 12.27
N SER A 266 3.87 12.50 11.40
CA SER A 266 4.75 13.36 10.58
C SER A 266 4.11 14.73 10.37
N ASN A 267 4.95 15.73 10.06
CA ASN A 267 4.52 17.07 9.66
C ASN A 267 4.63 17.31 8.13
N VAL A 268 4.95 16.27 7.35
CA VAL A 268 5.09 16.41 5.90
C VAL A 268 3.79 16.92 5.28
N SER A 269 3.90 17.73 4.23
CA SER A 269 2.76 18.26 3.48
C SER A 269 2.81 17.86 1.99
N VAL A 270 1.67 17.99 1.31
CA VAL A 270 1.61 17.84 -0.16
C VAL A 270 2.59 18.82 -0.82
N GLY A 271 3.39 18.33 -1.77
CA GLY A 271 4.44 19.08 -2.47
C GLY A 271 5.78 19.11 -1.74
N GLU A 272 5.86 18.63 -0.50
CA GLU A 272 7.11 18.53 0.25
C GLU A 272 7.77 17.17 0.03
N PHE A 273 9.07 17.19 -0.28
CA PHE A 273 9.89 15.98 -0.38
C PHE A 273 11.13 16.18 0.47
N ILE A 274 11.24 15.44 1.57
CA ILE A 274 12.26 15.70 2.60
C ILE A 274 12.80 14.39 3.17
N SER A 275 14.12 14.31 3.33
CA SER A 275 14.78 13.21 4.04
C SER A 275 15.45 13.75 5.29
N CYS A 276 15.19 13.16 6.46
CA CYS A 276 15.72 13.62 7.74
C CYS A 276 16.26 12.46 8.58
N GLU A 277 17.13 12.78 9.53
CA GLU A 277 17.27 11.98 10.76
C GLU A 277 16.17 12.41 11.76
N GLY A 278 15.77 11.53 12.66
CA GLY A 278 14.70 11.80 13.61
C GLY A 278 14.90 11.16 14.98
N ASP A 279 14.30 11.80 15.97
CA ASP A 279 14.11 11.20 17.29
C ASP A 279 13.17 9.99 17.20
N LEU A 280 13.23 9.12 18.21
CA LEU A 280 12.27 8.02 18.35
C LEU A 280 10.87 8.56 18.65
N GLN A 281 9.86 7.98 18.01
CA GLN A 281 8.46 8.22 18.36
C GLN A 281 8.10 7.63 19.73
N ASP A 282 6.95 8.02 20.25
CA ASP A 282 6.35 7.34 21.39
C ASP A 282 5.82 5.97 20.92
N GLU A 283 5.78 4.98 21.82
CA GLU A 283 5.13 3.70 21.53
C GLU A 283 3.65 3.94 21.19
N VAL A 284 3.14 3.23 20.19
CA VAL A 284 1.77 3.41 19.73
C VAL A 284 0.78 3.15 20.90
N GLY A 285 -0.14 4.10 21.14
CA GLY A 285 -1.05 4.08 22.31
C GLY A 285 -0.53 4.75 23.56
N THR A 286 0.73 5.15 23.54
CA THR A 286 1.36 5.87 24.63
C THR A 286 1.15 7.36 24.42
N TYR A 287 0.49 8.01 25.37
CA TYR A 287 0.26 9.44 25.37
C TYR A 287 1.12 10.10 26.43
N THR A 288 1.93 11.06 26.01
CA THR A 288 2.71 11.92 26.90
C THR A 288 1.97 13.26 27.07
N GLY A 289 1.38 13.48 28.25
CA GLY A 289 0.69 14.73 28.56
C GLY A 289 1.63 15.92 28.68
N THR A 290 1.07 17.14 28.66
CA THR A 290 1.83 18.40 28.82
C THR A 290 2.59 18.52 30.15
N ASN A 291 2.21 17.70 31.13
CA ASN A 291 2.88 17.56 32.43
C ASN A 291 4.00 16.49 32.43
N GLY A 292 4.33 15.92 31.28
CA GLY A 292 5.33 14.86 31.10
C GLY A 292 4.90 13.48 31.61
N LYS A 293 3.63 13.31 32.02
CA LYS A 293 3.12 12.00 32.46
C LYS A 293 2.61 11.19 31.28
N THR A 294 2.92 9.90 31.31
CA THR A 294 2.51 8.94 30.30
C THR A 294 1.23 8.20 30.71
N THR A 295 0.28 8.05 29.79
CA THR A 295 -0.87 7.16 29.92
C THR A 295 -0.96 6.23 28.72
N VAL A 296 -1.51 5.03 28.90
CA VAL A 296 -1.75 4.08 27.82
C VAL A 296 -3.24 4.10 27.46
N TRP A 297 -3.53 4.15 26.17
CA TRP A 297 -4.85 3.94 25.60
C TRP A 297 -4.83 2.72 24.69
N SER A 298 -5.96 2.00 24.64
CA SER A 298 -6.17 0.88 23.73
C SER A 298 -7.34 1.13 22.80
N GLN A 299 -7.16 0.82 21.51
CA GLN A 299 -8.20 0.89 20.51
C GLN A 299 -9.32 -0.10 20.82
N PRO A 300 -10.59 0.34 20.81
CA PRO A 300 -11.72 -0.57 20.84
C PRO A 300 -11.81 -1.33 19.51
N GLU A 301 -12.40 -2.52 19.53
CA GLU A 301 -12.62 -3.35 18.33
C GLU A 301 -13.34 -2.57 17.22
N ASP A 302 -14.39 -1.83 17.60
CA ASP A 302 -15.08 -0.91 16.71
C ASP A 302 -14.80 0.54 17.13
N LEU A 303 -14.14 1.28 16.24
CA LEU A 303 -13.97 2.73 16.38
C LEU A 303 -14.64 3.43 15.20
N PRO A 304 -15.82 4.07 15.39
CA PRO A 304 -16.46 4.83 14.33
C PRO A 304 -15.51 5.86 13.73
N ALA A 305 -15.51 6.04 12.41
CA ALA A 305 -14.67 7.03 11.74
C ALA A 305 -14.89 8.48 12.23
N THR A 306 -16.06 8.76 12.84
CA THR A 306 -16.39 10.06 13.44
C THR A 306 -15.87 10.23 14.88
N SER A 307 -15.14 9.25 15.41
CA SER A 307 -14.63 9.28 16.77
C SER A 307 -13.56 10.36 16.92
N THR A 308 -13.61 11.09 18.02
CA THR A 308 -12.53 11.99 18.42
C THR A 308 -11.67 11.29 19.45
N LEU A 309 -10.37 11.22 19.21
CA LEU A 309 -9.44 10.63 20.16
C LEU A 309 -9.02 11.68 21.19
N PRO A 310 -8.92 11.32 22.48
CA PRO A 310 -8.61 12.26 23.54
C PRO A 310 -7.17 12.80 23.53
N TRP A 311 -6.33 12.39 22.57
CA TRP A 311 -4.94 12.85 22.45
C TRP A 311 -4.52 13.09 21.01
N THR A 312 -3.43 13.83 20.85
CA THR A 312 -2.69 13.96 19.60
C THR A 312 -1.30 13.39 19.81
N PRO A 313 -0.86 12.43 18.98
CA PRO A 313 0.50 11.88 19.03
C PRO A 313 1.56 12.97 18.87
N ARG A 314 2.69 12.81 19.56
CA ARG A 314 3.86 13.66 19.35
C ARG A 314 4.48 13.31 17.99
N VAL A 315 4.65 14.31 17.13
CA VAL A 315 5.52 14.17 15.96
C VAL A 315 6.98 14.22 16.44
N PRO A 316 7.81 13.21 16.15
CA PRO A 316 9.22 13.22 16.55
C PRO A 316 9.96 14.42 15.98
N ALA A 317 10.91 14.97 16.74
CA ALA A 317 11.75 16.04 16.22
C ALA A 317 12.63 15.50 15.09
N SER A 318 12.79 16.30 14.04
CA SER A 318 13.64 15.97 12.89
C SER A 318 14.92 16.82 12.90
N SER A 319 16.01 16.25 12.37
CA SER A 319 17.31 16.89 12.26
C SER A 319 17.99 16.48 10.94
N ASN A 320 19.04 17.21 10.54
CA ASN A 320 19.81 16.94 9.30
C ASN A 320 18.92 16.80 8.05
N CYS A 321 17.83 17.55 7.99
CA CYS A 321 16.85 17.44 6.92
C CYS A 321 17.40 17.99 5.59
N VAL A 322 17.13 17.26 4.51
CA VAL A 322 17.44 17.63 3.13
C VAL A 322 16.14 17.66 2.34
N THR A 323 15.84 18.81 1.75
CA THR A 323 14.70 18.97 0.84
C THR A 323 15.10 18.60 -0.59
N HIS A 324 14.20 17.92 -1.29
CA HIS A 324 14.39 17.43 -2.64
C HIS A 324 13.34 18.02 -3.59
N ALA A 325 13.69 18.13 -4.87
CA ALA A 325 12.69 18.30 -5.91
C ALA A 325 12.12 16.92 -6.29
N SER A 326 10.80 16.82 -6.47
CA SER A 326 10.17 15.57 -6.91
C SER A 326 10.75 15.04 -8.22
N THR A 327 11.11 15.92 -9.15
CA THR A 327 11.73 15.58 -10.43
C THR A 327 13.16 15.03 -10.30
N ALA A 328 13.85 15.32 -9.20
CA ALA A 328 15.15 14.73 -8.89
C ALA A 328 15.01 13.34 -8.28
N LEU A 329 13.95 13.09 -7.51
CA LEU A 329 13.66 11.79 -6.91
C LEU A 329 13.07 10.80 -7.92
N PHE A 330 12.15 11.26 -8.77
CA PHE A 330 11.38 10.44 -9.70
C PHE A 330 11.51 10.96 -11.15
N PRO A 331 12.72 10.97 -11.73
CA PRO A 331 12.91 11.39 -13.11
C PRO A 331 12.20 10.42 -14.06
N ILE A 332 11.67 10.90 -15.18
CA ILE A 332 10.98 10.04 -16.17
C ILE A 332 11.84 8.86 -16.62
N ALA A 333 13.17 9.05 -16.69
CA ALA A 333 14.12 7.99 -17.05
C ALA A 333 14.19 6.83 -16.05
N SER A 334 13.74 7.01 -14.80
CA SER A 334 13.68 5.94 -13.81
C SER A 334 12.40 5.10 -13.91
N LEU A 335 11.45 5.48 -14.77
CA LEU A 335 10.16 4.82 -14.91
C LEU A 335 10.20 3.56 -15.80
N GLY A 336 11.38 3.07 -16.17
CA GLY A 336 11.56 1.77 -16.84
C GLY A 336 10.66 1.60 -18.06
N TYR A 337 9.81 0.57 -18.05
CA TYR A 337 8.87 0.28 -19.15
C TYR A 337 7.84 1.39 -19.41
N GLN A 338 7.62 2.31 -18.46
CA GLN A 338 6.70 3.45 -18.60
C GLN A 338 7.38 4.68 -19.23
N SER A 339 8.72 4.71 -19.34
CA SER A 339 9.49 5.85 -19.88
C SER A 339 9.04 6.24 -21.29
N ASN A 340 8.63 5.27 -22.10
CA ASN A 340 8.20 5.47 -23.48
C ASN A 340 6.74 5.92 -23.61
N SER A 341 5.92 5.73 -22.56
CA SER A 341 4.50 6.11 -22.53
C SER A 341 4.29 7.59 -22.21
N ALA A 342 5.26 8.23 -21.54
CA ALA A 342 5.22 9.66 -21.20
C ALA A 342 5.33 10.60 -22.41
N SER A 343 5.68 10.09 -23.61
CA SER A 343 5.80 10.90 -24.83
C SER A 343 4.47 11.18 -25.54
N ALA A 344 3.34 10.63 -25.07
CA ALA A 344 2.04 10.80 -25.73
C ALA A 344 1.19 11.99 -25.23
N SER A 345 1.55 12.62 -24.10
CA SER A 345 0.70 13.65 -23.46
C SER A 345 1.11 15.10 -23.73
N ALA A 346 2.15 15.34 -24.55
CA ALA A 346 2.68 16.69 -24.83
C ALA A 346 2.36 17.22 -26.25
N ALA A 347 1.49 16.56 -27.02
CA ALA A 347 1.18 16.94 -28.40
C ALA A 347 -0.32 17.17 -28.65
N SER A 348 -0.91 18.17 -28.01
CA SER A 348 -2.20 18.74 -28.44
C SER A 348 -2.39 20.19 -27.99
N SER A 349 -1.46 21.05 -28.42
CA SER A 349 -1.72 22.49 -28.56
C SER A 349 -0.86 23.10 -29.67
N ALA A 350 -1.01 22.57 -30.89
CA ALA A 350 -0.61 23.27 -32.10
C ALA A 350 -1.88 23.60 -32.88
N SER A 351 -2.31 24.84 -32.75
CA SER A 351 -3.36 25.47 -33.54
C SER A 351 -3.03 25.39 -35.04
N SER A 352 -4.03 24.98 -35.80
CA SER A 352 -4.05 24.91 -37.25
C SER A 352 -3.80 26.27 -37.89
N ALA A 353 -2.63 26.44 -38.50
CA ALA A 353 -2.35 27.53 -39.43
C ALA A 353 -2.55 27.02 -40.88
N ALA A 354 -3.46 27.69 -41.59
CA ALA A 354 -3.88 27.38 -42.95
C ALA A 354 -2.80 27.64 -44.01
N SER A 355 -2.80 26.81 -45.06
CA SER A 355 -1.97 26.94 -46.26
C SER A 355 -2.36 28.15 -47.14
N PRO A 356 -1.45 28.66 -47.99
CA PRO A 356 -1.62 29.93 -48.70
C PRO A 356 -2.25 29.75 -50.09
N SER A 357 -3.05 30.72 -50.52
CA SER A 357 -3.37 30.94 -51.94
C SER A 357 -3.17 32.42 -52.29
N ARG A 358 -2.62 32.63 -53.48
CA ARG A 358 -2.04 33.89 -53.97
C ARG A 358 -3.07 34.79 -54.67
N SER A 359 -2.71 36.07 -54.73
CA SER A 359 -2.93 37.05 -55.81
C SER A 359 -4.15 37.98 -55.68
N GLY A 360 -3.86 39.28 -55.57
CA GLY A 360 -4.84 40.37 -55.68
C GLY A 360 -4.24 41.71 -55.29
N SER A 361 -3.64 42.41 -56.25
CA SER A 361 -3.15 43.79 -56.12
C SER A 361 -4.30 44.80 -56.20
N SER A 362 -4.36 45.77 -55.27
CA SER A 362 -4.23 47.21 -55.55
C SER A 362 -4.86 48.13 -54.47
N SER A 363 -4.08 49.16 -54.13
CA SER A 363 -4.43 50.55 -53.81
C SER A 363 -5.06 50.95 -52.46
N SER A 364 -4.22 51.66 -51.68
CA SER A 364 -4.38 53.01 -51.09
C SER A 364 -5.40 53.26 -49.96
N GLY A 365 -4.91 53.86 -48.87
CA GLY A 365 -5.73 54.61 -47.92
C GLY A 365 -5.06 54.84 -46.57
N THR A 366 -4.49 56.03 -46.39
CA THR A 366 -3.97 56.63 -45.14
C THR A 366 -5.05 56.83 -44.06
N GLY A 367 -4.68 56.75 -42.76
CA GLY A 367 -5.48 57.38 -41.71
C GLY A 367 -5.32 56.85 -40.27
N THR A 368 -4.51 57.57 -39.50
CA THR A 368 -4.56 57.88 -38.05
C THR A 368 -5.64 57.31 -37.10
N SER A 369 -5.14 56.94 -35.92
CA SER A 369 -5.66 57.21 -34.54
C SER A 369 -6.89 56.48 -34.02
N GLY A 370 -6.74 55.88 -32.82
CA GLY A 370 -7.77 55.94 -31.78
C GLY A 370 -7.99 54.70 -30.91
N ALA A 371 -7.83 54.91 -29.60
CA ALA A 371 -8.57 54.30 -28.48
C ALA A 371 -8.20 52.89 -27.95
N THR A 372 -7.50 52.92 -26.82
CA THR A 372 -7.88 52.32 -25.52
C THR A 372 -8.96 51.23 -25.50
N ALA A 373 -8.60 50.08 -24.91
CA ALA A 373 -9.46 49.36 -23.99
C ALA A 373 -8.61 48.63 -22.94
N THR A 374 -8.74 49.10 -21.71
CA THR A 374 -8.28 48.50 -20.47
C THR A 374 -9.21 47.34 -20.11
N SER A 375 -8.67 46.18 -19.75
CA SER A 375 -9.38 45.23 -18.88
C SER A 375 -8.39 44.47 -17.99
N THR A 376 -8.33 44.96 -16.75
CA THR A 376 -7.92 44.29 -15.53
C THR A 376 -8.80 43.07 -15.21
N SER A 377 -8.17 41.96 -14.83
CA SER A 377 -8.67 41.00 -13.83
C SER A 377 -7.47 40.26 -13.24
N SER A 378 -6.90 40.76 -12.14
CA SER A 378 -7.29 40.45 -10.75
C SER A 378 -7.10 38.97 -10.42
N ALA A 379 -5.92 38.67 -9.87
CA ALA A 379 -5.63 37.48 -9.11
C ALA A 379 -6.49 37.45 -7.84
N ALA A 380 -7.13 36.32 -7.57
CA ALA A 380 -7.73 36.01 -6.28
C ALA A 380 -7.02 34.78 -5.73
N ALA A 381 -6.22 35.01 -4.69
CA ALA A 381 -5.76 33.99 -3.77
C ALA A 381 -6.94 33.60 -2.87
N SER A 382 -7.22 32.31 -2.77
CA SER A 382 -8.22 31.77 -1.84
C SER A 382 -7.50 30.88 -0.83
N THR A 383 -7.30 31.45 0.35
CA THR A 383 -6.99 30.74 1.59
C THR A 383 -8.23 29.93 2.00
N THR A 384 -8.12 28.61 2.13
CA THR A 384 -9.18 27.80 2.74
C THR A 384 -8.61 26.89 3.82
N THR A 385 -8.96 27.23 5.06
CA THR A 385 -8.78 26.42 6.26
C THR A 385 -9.97 25.45 6.40
N ARG A 386 -9.66 24.20 6.75
CA ARG A 386 -10.48 23.06 7.22
C ARG A 386 -12.01 23.23 7.38
N ALA A 387 -12.76 22.27 6.81
CA ALA A 387 -13.90 21.60 7.46
C ALA A 387 -14.32 20.33 6.70
N SER A 388 -14.57 19.26 7.46
CA SER A 388 -15.05 17.93 7.05
C SER A 388 -16.45 17.97 6.43
N GLY A 389 -16.73 17.03 5.51
CA GLY A 389 -18.07 16.84 4.96
C GLY A 389 -18.18 15.54 4.16
N ALA A 390 -18.67 14.49 4.82
CA ALA A 390 -18.96 13.17 4.27
C ALA A 390 -20.15 13.21 3.31
N GLY A 391 -20.01 12.53 2.16
CA GLY A 391 -21.07 12.25 1.21
C GLY A 391 -21.87 11.02 1.63
N SER A 392 -23.18 11.21 1.75
CA SER A 392 -24.20 10.22 2.09
C SER A 392 -24.38 9.14 1.02
N ILE A 393 -24.54 7.88 1.43
CA ILE A 393 -25.26 6.86 0.65
C ILE A 393 -26.40 6.29 1.50
N GLN A 394 -27.60 6.36 0.94
CA GLN A 394 -28.84 5.83 1.48
C GLN A 394 -28.90 4.31 1.27
N ALA A 395 -29.30 3.56 2.29
CA ALA A 395 -29.83 2.22 2.13
C ALA A 395 -31.12 2.09 2.95
N THR A 396 -32.21 1.92 2.22
CA THR A 396 -33.58 1.68 2.72
C THR A 396 -33.83 0.18 2.95
N GLY A 397 -34.51 -0.17 4.04
CA GLY A 397 -35.28 -1.42 4.24
C GLY A 397 -34.59 -2.48 5.11
N VAL A 398 -35.25 -3.25 5.99
CA VAL A 398 -36.65 -3.40 6.40
C VAL A 398 -36.66 -3.95 7.84
N VAL A 399 -37.59 -3.39 8.62
CA VAL A 399 -38.22 -3.84 9.88
C VAL A 399 -38.08 -5.32 10.27
N GLY A 400 -37.73 -5.55 11.54
CA GLY A 400 -37.94 -6.82 12.23
C GLY A 400 -37.59 -6.72 13.72
N GLY A 401 -38.47 -6.13 14.52
CA GLY A 401 -38.30 -6.07 15.98
C GLY A 401 -38.66 -7.39 16.67
N LEU A 402 -38.01 -7.67 17.80
CA LEU A 402 -38.67 -8.29 18.94
C LEU A 402 -37.98 -7.92 20.26
N LEU A 403 -38.84 -7.66 21.25
CA LEU A 403 -38.64 -7.22 22.61
C LEU A 403 -37.81 -8.15 23.52
N SER A 404 -37.39 -7.57 24.66
CA SER A 404 -37.24 -8.17 26.01
C SER A 404 -35.89 -8.85 26.32
N LEU A 405 -35.24 -8.72 27.47
CA LEU A 405 -35.66 -8.34 28.83
C LEU A 405 -34.46 -7.86 29.67
N ILE A 406 -34.76 -6.97 30.62
CA ILE A 406 -33.95 -6.50 31.74
C ILE A 406 -33.58 -7.66 32.68
N ALA A 407 -32.32 -7.71 33.14
CA ALA A 407 -31.99 -8.20 34.48
C ALA A 407 -30.62 -7.64 34.93
N ALA A 408 -30.68 -6.62 35.80
CA ALA A 408 -29.63 -6.33 36.77
C ALA A 408 -29.75 -7.34 37.94
N PHE A 409 -28.63 -7.64 38.62
CA PHE A 409 -28.41 -7.71 40.08
C PHE A 409 -27.09 -8.49 40.35
N ILE A 410 -26.05 -7.84 40.93
CA ILE A 410 -25.54 -7.96 42.32
C ILE A 410 -24.87 -9.33 42.59
N VAL A 411 -23.58 -9.45 42.95
CA VAL A 411 -22.83 -8.91 44.11
C VAL A 411 -21.43 -8.45 43.73
#